data_AF-A0A7K4NSP0-F1
#
_entry.id   AF-A0A7K4NSP0-F1
#
_cell.length_a   1.000
_cell.length_b   1.000
_cell.length_c   1.000
_cell.angle_alpha   90.00
_cell.angle_beta   90.00
_cell.angle_gamma   90.00
#
_symmetry.space_group_name_H-M   'P 1'
#
loop_
_entity.id
_entity.type
_entity.pdbx_description
1 polymer ?
#
loop_
_entity_poly.entity_id
_entity_poly.type
_entity_poly.pdbx_seq_one_letter_code
_entity_poly.pdbx_strand_id
1 'polypeptide(L)'
;MDKMCNRVCEIIAGYESDGILQSQLWKKFKLSSRDGSRLALKLERMGNITREKILEKERWTYKLIIKKTPVSTKSIEGAPCLTCPVEAKCSPDGEISPKTCQWIEDWVMIELKNK
;
A
#
# COMPACT_ATOMS: atom_id res chain seq x y z
N MET A 1 4.25 11.35 13.37
CA MET A 1 5.32 10.93 12.44
C MET A 1 4.94 9.68 11.64
N ASP A 2 4.28 8.67 12.21
CA ASP A 2 4.00 7.42 11.47
C ASP A 2 2.97 7.54 10.33
N LYS A 3 1.99 8.47 10.46
CA LYS A 3 1.11 8.84 9.33
C LYS A 3 1.89 9.28 8.08
N MET A 4 3.04 9.93 8.27
CA MET A 4 3.88 10.41 7.17
C MET A 4 4.67 9.28 6.53
N CYS A 5 5.19 8.35 7.34
CA CYS A 5 5.85 7.14 6.83
C CYS A 5 4.90 6.34 5.93
N ASN A 6 3.67 6.09 6.38
CA ASN A 6 2.69 5.32 5.63
C ASN A 6 2.36 5.98 4.29
N ARG A 7 2.07 7.29 4.29
CA ARG A 7 1.74 8.04 3.08
C ARG A 7 2.90 8.07 2.08
N VAL A 8 4.14 8.10 2.57
CA VAL A 8 5.34 8.05 1.72
C VAL A 8 5.51 6.65 1.14
N CYS A 9 5.30 5.59 1.93
CA CYS A 9 5.28 4.22 1.43
C CYS A 9 4.17 3.97 0.40
N GLU A 10 2.97 4.53 0.58
CA GLU A 10 1.88 4.44 -0.40
C GLU A 10 2.27 5.05 -1.74
N ILE A 11 2.91 6.23 -1.73
CA ILE A 11 3.39 6.84 -2.98
C ILE A 11 4.46 5.97 -3.62
N ILE A 12 5.46 5.48 -2.87
CA ILE A 12 6.51 4.62 -3.41
C ILE A 12 5.92 3.32 -3.96
N ALA A 13 4.90 2.75 -3.31
CA ALA A 13 4.22 1.54 -3.76
C ALA A 13 3.52 1.72 -5.13
N GLY A 14 3.02 2.92 -5.43
CA GLY A 14 2.46 3.25 -6.75
C GLY A 14 3.49 3.25 -7.90
N TYR A 15 4.79 3.18 -7.59
CA TYR A 15 5.86 3.01 -8.58
C TYR A 15 6.35 1.55 -8.65
N GLU A 16 5.76 0.62 -7.90
CA GLU A 16 6.06 -0.82 -7.93
C GLU A 16 7.59 -1.11 -7.91
N SER A 17 8.06 -1.96 -8.82
CA SER A 17 9.48 -2.29 -9.01
C SER A 17 10.28 -1.16 -9.67
N ASP A 18 9.61 -0.28 -10.41
CA ASP A 18 10.24 0.88 -11.05
C ASP A 18 10.72 1.91 -10.05
N GLY A 19 10.15 1.97 -8.84
CA GLY A 19 10.59 2.84 -7.74
C GLY A 19 10.61 4.34 -8.07
N ILE A 20 11.14 5.14 -7.16
CA ILE A 20 11.21 6.61 -7.30
C ILE A 20 12.50 7.18 -6.75
N LEU A 21 13.03 8.21 -7.42
CA LEU A 21 14.20 8.94 -6.96
C LEU A 21 13.90 9.74 -5.70
N GLN A 22 14.80 9.69 -4.71
CA GLN A 22 14.69 10.49 -3.49
C GLN A 22 14.44 11.97 -3.79
N SER A 23 15.21 12.54 -4.70
CA SER A 23 15.11 13.95 -5.11
C SER A 23 13.72 14.33 -5.63
N GLN A 24 13.06 13.43 -6.38
CA GLN A 24 11.72 13.63 -6.90
C GLN A 24 10.66 13.48 -5.80
N LEU A 25 10.81 12.46 -4.95
CA LEU A 25 9.88 12.20 -3.86
C LEU A 25 9.83 13.35 -2.85
N TRP A 26 10.98 13.91 -2.48
CA TRP A 26 11.05 15.02 -1.52
C TRP A 26 10.41 16.29 -2.05
N LYS A 27 10.52 16.56 -3.36
CA LYS A 27 9.79 17.67 -4.00
C LYS A 27 8.28 17.50 -3.89
N LYS A 28 7.76 16.29 -4.09
CA LYS A 28 6.31 16.00 -3.97
C LYS A 28 5.78 16.25 -2.55
N PHE A 29 6.57 15.92 -1.53
CA PHE A 29 6.20 16.12 -0.12
C PHE A 29 6.63 17.48 0.46
N LYS A 30 7.23 18.37 -0.34
CA LYS A 30 7.80 19.65 0.11
C LYS A 30 8.77 19.49 1.28
N LEU A 31 9.59 18.44 1.25
CA LEU A 31 10.58 18.14 2.29
C LEU A 31 11.97 18.66 1.92
N SER A 32 12.72 19.04 2.95
CA SER A 32 14.16 19.26 2.79
C SER A 32 14.87 17.93 2.48
N SER A 33 15.99 17.98 1.77
CA SER A 33 16.81 16.78 1.52
C SER A 33 17.26 16.10 2.80
N ARG A 34 17.47 16.87 3.89
CA ARG A 34 17.86 16.35 5.20
C ARG A 34 16.73 15.53 5.83
N ASP A 35 15.52 16.08 5.86
CA ASP A 35 14.37 15.42 6.47
C ASP A 35 13.91 14.22 5.64
N GLY A 36 13.90 14.37 4.31
CA GLY A 36 13.62 13.26 3.39
C GLY A 36 14.62 12.12 3.54
N SER A 37 15.92 12.43 3.62
CA SER A 37 16.95 11.39 3.82
C SER A 37 16.79 10.65 5.16
N ARG A 38 16.47 11.37 6.24
CA ARG A 38 16.16 10.77 7.54
C ARG A 38 14.94 9.85 7.48
N LEU A 39 13.90 10.27 6.76
CA LEU A 39 12.70 9.47 6.55
C LEU A 39 13.01 8.19 5.77
N ALA A 40 13.75 8.27 4.65
CA ALA A 40 14.14 7.11 3.87
C ALA A 40 14.99 6.11 4.67
N LEU A 41 15.92 6.61 5.50
CA LEU A 41 16.70 5.77 6.42
C LEU A 41 15.82 5.05 7.45
N LYS A 42 14.77 5.71 7.96
CA LYS A 42 13.82 5.09 8.89
C LYS A 42 13.02 4.01 8.17
N LEU A 43 12.48 4.29 6.98
CA LEU A 43 11.69 3.35 6.18
C LEU A 43 12.50 2.11 5.77
N GLU A 44 13.77 2.29 5.42
CA GLU A 44 14.67 1.17 5.12
C GLU A 44 14.94 0.32 6.36
N ARG A 45 15.20 0.93 7.52
CA ARG A 45 15.38 0.21 8.80
C ARG A 45 14.15 -0.58 9.24
N MET A 46 12.96 -0.06 8.96
CA MET A 46 11.69 -0.76 9.21
C MET A 46 11.43 -1.88 8.17
N GLY A 47 12.24 -1.96 7.11
CA GLY A 47 12.10 -2.96 6.06
C GLY A 47 10.96 -2.69 5.08
N ASN A 48 10.44 -1.46 5.03
CA ASN A 48 9.37 -1.06 4.11
C ASN A 48 9.87 -0.85 2.68
N ILE A 49 11.11 -0.35 2.54
CA ILE A 49 11.72 0.00 1.24
C ILE A 49 13.15 -0.51 1.16
N THR A 50 13.69 -0.59 -0.05
CA THR A 50 15.12 -0.67 -0.34
C THR A 50 15.59 0.62 -0.98
N ARG A 51 16.89 0.92 -0.83
CA ARG A 51 17.53 2.09 -1.44
C ARG A 51 18.66 1.63 -2.34
N GLU A 52 18.54 1.90 -3.63
CA GLU A 52 19.56 1.59 -4.61
C GLU A 52 20.31 2.86 -4.99
N LYS A 53 21.64 2.83 -4.87
CA LYS A 53 22.47 3.98 -5.23
C LYS A 53 22.60 4.04 -6.75
N ILE A 54 22.19 5.15 -7.35
CA ILE A 54 22.24 5.35 -8.79
C ILE A 54 22.93 6.68 -9.15
N LEU A 55 23.49 6.75 -10.35
CA LEU A 55 24.07 7.97 -10.89
C LEU A 55 23.04 8.68 -11.78
N GLU A 56 22.58 9.85 -11.37
CA GLU A 56 21.66 10.69 -12.15
C GLU A 56 22.35 12.02 -12.46
N LYS A 57 22.54 12.34 -13.74
CA LYS A 57 23.15 13.60 -14.19
C LYS A 57 24.47 13.92 -13.43
N GLU A 58 25.36 12.93 -13.39
CA GLU A 58 26.67 13.00 -12.73
C GLU A 58 26.63 13.18 -11.20
N ARG A 59 25.46 13.05 -10.58
CA ARG A 59 25.29 13.10 -9.13
C ARG A 59 24.75 11.79 -8.60
N TRP A 60 25.37 11.28 -7.54
CA TRP A 60 24.86 10.11 -6.83
C TRP A 60 23.56 10.46 -6.10
N THR A 61 22.54 9.65 -6.31
CA THR A 61 21.25 9.72 -5.62
C THR A 61 20.81 8.31 -5.26
N TYR A 62 19.72 8.17 -4.50
CA TYR A 62 19.10 6.88 -4.27
C TYR A 62 17.74 6.79 -4.94
N LYS A 63 17.52 5.62 -5.54
CA LYS A 63 16.23 5.14 -5.98
C LYS A 63 15.61 4.36 -4.83
N LEU A 64 14.40 4.74 -4.43
CA LEU A 64 13.62 4.09 -3.38
C LEU A 64 12.65 3.11 -4.04
N ILE A 65 12.70 1.85 -3.63
CA ILE A 65 11.84 0.78 -4.18
C ILE A 65 11.05 0.19 -3.02
N ILE A 66 9.77 -0.09 -3.24
CA ILE A 66 8.93 -0.71 -2.22
C ILE A 66 9.39 -2.16 -1.99
N LYS A 67 9.56 -2.55 -0.73
CA LYS A 67 9.83 -3.94 -0.34
C LYS A 67 8.61 -4.62 0.25
N LYS A 68 7.84 -3.86 1.04
CA LYS A 68 6.57 -4.30 1.62
C LYS A 68 5.50 -3.29 1.24
N THR A 69 4.57 -3.71 0.41
CA THR A 69 3.39 -2.90 0.10
C THR A 69 2.63 -2.65 1.40
N PRO A 70 2.32 -1.38 1.74
CA PRO A 70 1.51 -1.09 2.90
C PRO A 70 0.16 -1.79 2.75
N VAL A 71 -0.25 -2.53 3.79
CA VAL A 71 -1.56 -3.20 3.80
C VAL A 71 -2.62 -2.12 3.92
N SER A 72 -3.45 -2.01 2.89
CA SER A 72 -4.61 -1.13 2.85
C SER A 72 -5.88 -1.96 3.00
N THR A 73 -6.85 -1.45 3.74
CA THR A 73 -8.17 -2.07 3.85
C THR A 73 -9.12 -1.68 2.71
N LYS A 74 -8.70 -0.76 1.82
CA LYS A 74 -9.56 -0.26 0.72
C LYS A 74 -10.18 -1.37 -0.12
N SER A 75 -9.47 -2.48 -0.35
CA SER A 75 -9.97 -3.60 -1.15
C SER A 75 -11.07 -4.43 -0.47
N ILE A 76 -11.31 -4.22 0.83
CA ILE A 76 -12.34 -4.90 1.61
C ILE A 76 -13.30 -3.91 2.28
N GLU A 77 -13.21 -2.63 1.94
CA GLU A 77 -14.16 -1.62 2.43
C GLU A 77 -15.57 -1.95 1.92
N GLY A 78 -16.55 -1.89 2.82
CA GLY A 78 -17.93 -2.26 2.51
C GLY A 78 -18.17 -3.76 2.32
N ALA A 79 -17.16 -4.63 2.50
CA ALA A 79 -17.35 -6.06 2.36
C ALA A 79 -18.40 -6.58 3.36
N PRO A 80 -19.42 -7.34 2.90
CA PRO A 80 -20.56 -7.73 3.73
C PRO A 80 -20.13 -8.66 4.88
N CYS A 81 -19.04 -9.42 4.71
CA CYS A 81 -18.55 -10.37 5.71
C CYS A 81 -18.13 -9.71 7.02
N LEU A 82 -17.61 -8.48 6.99
CA LEU A 82 -17.14 -7.78 8.20
C LEU A 82 -18.28 -7.38 9.15
N THR A 83 -19.51 -7.32 8.64
CA THR A 83 -20.72 -6.94 9.41
C THR A 83 -21.84 -7.98 9.26
N CYS A 84 -21.48 -9.19 8.81
CA CYS A 84 -22.46 -10.21 8.48
C CYS A 84 -23.16 -10.75 9.74
N PRO A 85 -24.51 -10.68 9.82
CA PRO A 85 -25.24 -11.15 11.00
C PRO A 85 -25.18 -12.67 11.20
N VAL A 86 -24.76 -13.42 10.18
CA VAL A 86 -24.66 -14.89 10.20
C VAL A 86 -23.21 -15.38 10.07
N GLU A 87 -22.22 -14.51 10.31
CA GLU A 87 -20.80 -14.82 10.20
C GLU A 87 -20.42 -16.08 10.99
N ALA A 88 -20.92 -16.22 12.23
CA ALA A 88 -20.64 -17.36 13.10
C ALA A 88 -21.12 -18.73 12.55
N LYS A 89 -22.00 -18.72 11.54
CA LYS A 89 -22.51 -19.94 10.88
C LYS A 89 -21.84 -20.16 9.51
N CYS A 90 -21.03 -19.22 9.05
CA CYS A 90 -20.41 -19.25 7.73
C CYS A 90 -19.20 -20.19 7.73
N SER A 91 -19.21 -21.20 6.85
CA SER A 91 -18.11 -22.16 6.71
C SER A 91 -17.94 -22.56 5.24
N PRO A 92 -16.69 -22.79 4.75
CA PRO A 92 -16.45 -23.22 3.37
C PRO A 92 -17.28 -24.42 2.92
N ASP A 93 -17.59 -25.34 3.83
CA ASP A 93 -18.33 -26.57 3.57
C ASP A 93 -19.65 -26.66 4.37
N GLY A 94 -20.12 -25.53 4.92
CA GLY A 94 -21.39 -25.43 5.64
C GLY A 94 -22.57 -25.05 4.74
N GLU A 95 -23.79 -25.10 5.29
CA GLU A 95 -25.00 -24.63 4.60
C GLU A 95 -24.92 -23.15 4.22
N ILE A 96 -24.39 -22.32 5.13
CA ILE A 96 -24.01 -20.94 4.85
C ILE A 96 -22.53 -20.96 4.48
N SER A 97 -22.22 -20.71 3.21
CA SER A 97 -20.86 -20.80 2.68
C SER A 97 -20.45 -19.51 1.99
N PRO A 98 -19.20 -19.06 2.17
CA PRO A 98 -18.68 -17.92 1.42
C PRO A 98 -18.55 -18.24 -0.08
N LYS A 99 -18.51 -19.53 -0.47
CA LYS A 99 -18.38 -19.96 -1.87
C LYS A 99 -19.66 -19.71 -2.70
N THR A 100 -20.81 -19.60 -2.03
CA THR A 100 -22.13 -19.45 -2.66
C THR A 100 -22.89 -18.24 -2.11
N CYS A 101 -22.19 -17.29 -1.48
CA CYS A 101 -22.82 -16.17 -0.81
C CYS A 101 -23.22 -15.05 -1.79
N GLN A 102 -24.54 -14.83 -1.95
CA GLN A 102 -25.07 -13.78 -2.81
C GLN A 102 -24.58 -12.38 -2.41
N TRP A 103 -24.45 -12.07 -1.11
CA TRP A 103 -24.00 -10.74 -0.68
C TRP A 103 -22.57 -10.44 -1.13
N ILE A 104 -21.69 -11.46 -1.13
CA ILE A 104 -20.32 -11.31 -1.65
C ILE A 104 -20.36 -11.05 -3.15
N GLU A 105 -21.17 -11.83 -3.89
CA GLU A 105 -21.33 -11.65 -5.33
C GLU A 105 -21.83 -10.23 -5.66
N ASP A 106 -22.91 -9.79 -5.02
CA ASP A 106 -23.51 -8.47 -5.23
C ASP A 106 -22.50 -7.35 -4.94
N TRP A 107 -21.76 -7.46 -3.82
CA TRP A 107 -20.72 -6.51 -3.45
C TRP A 107 -19.60 -6.46 -4.50
N VAL A 108 -19.07 -7.61 -4.94
CA VAL A 108 -18.04 -7.67 -6.00
C VAL A 108 -18.56 -7.05 -7.29
N MET A 109 -19.81 -7.31 -7.66
CA MET A 109 -20.42 -6.76 -8.88
C MET A 109 -20.62 -5.24 -8.81
N ILE A 110 -20.91 -4.69 -7.63
CA ILE A 110 -20.96 -3.23 -7.42
C ILE A 110 -19.55 -2.63 -7.51
N GLU A 111 -18.57 -3.21 -6.83
CA GLU A 111 -17.19 -2.73 -6.82
C GLU A 111 -16.56 -2.75 -8.22
N LEU A 112 -16.86 -3.77 -9.04
CA LEU A 112 -16.38 -3.84 -10.42
C LEU A 112 -16.98 -2.76 -11.33
N LYS A 113 -18.22 -2.31 -11.07
CA LYS A 113 -18.84 -1.21 -11.83
C LYS A 113 -18.30 0.16 -11.45
N ASN A 114 -17.76 0.30 -10.23
CA ASN A 114 -17.26 1.55 -9.69
C ASN A 114 -15.76 1.80 -9.99
N LYS A 115 -15.06 0.83 -10.60
CA LYS A 115 -13.68 0.95 -11.08
C LYS A 115 -13.62 1.40 -12.54
#